data_AF-A0A496UPM9-F1
#
_entry.id   AF-A0A496UPM9-F1
#
_cell.length_a   1.000
_cell.length_b   1.000
_cell.length_c   1.000
_cell.angle_alpha   90.00
_cell.angle_beta   90.00
_cell.angle_gamma   90.00
#
_symmetry.space_group_name_H-M   'P 1'
#
loop_
_entity.id
_entity.type
_entity.pdbx_description
1 polymer ?
#
loop_
_entity_poly.entity_id
_entity_poly.type
_entity_poly.pdbx_seq_one_letter_code
_entity_poly.pdbx_strand_id
1 'polypeptide(L)'
;MGKKDESEKKLNRRQFLGKAGKLGGAVFLSSLAGKALAGDWEQGREEFWTDGTFRQHTVDASREADGIIRALIDGTWEEFSTIELPQPFMDWNLTGRLEVLENISMMFSGEGGSPPSLAGPHNAAMATWGGSRADSRLEINNAFKGMGLCPERSVIKELIARMEELMSGGMGPRMQYLIDLYSDASNFDLAKMISLELYSTPEFETHTFINLMERPTTSLVFLDSKSYEVRGIGQLVAPGDTEAGDYANDIVTYTNMAHTLFHGEFPKLYAGILVHITAVFDNTPGTGRGVRIAPPLV
;
A
#
# COMPACT_ATOMS: atom_id res chain seq x y z
N MET A 1 45.38 -25.78 20.20
CA MET A 1 44.17 -26.26 20.91
C MET A 1 43.54 -25.07 21.61
N GLY A 2 42.24 -24.84 21.39
CA GLY A 2 41.46 -23.78 22.05
C GLY A 2 40.43 -23.13 21.12
N LYS A 3 39.41 -23.88 20.68
CA LYS A 3 38.20 -23.30 20.10
C LYS A 3 37.42 -22.60 21.23
N LYS A 4 37.08 -21.33 21.07
CA LYS A 4 36.05 -20.66 21.86
C LYS A 4 34.75 -20.70 21.09
N ASP A 5 33.75 -21.36 21.66
CA ASP A 5 32.34 -21.25 21.30
C ASP A 5 31.85 -19.82 21.61
N GLU A 6 31.34 -19.13 20.60
CA GLU A 6 30.41 -18.01 20.79
C GLU A 6 29.00 -18.52 20.52
N SER A 7 28.30 -18.87 21.60
CA SER A 7 26.85 -19.09 21.56
C SER A 7 26.14 -17.75 21.37
N GLU A 8 25.41 -17.59 20.27
CA GLU A 8 24.49 -16.46 20.06
C GLU A 8 23.50 -16.33 21.23
N LYS A 9 23.59 -15.21 21.96
CA LYS A 9 22.64 -14.88 23.02
C LYS A 9 21.30 -14.45 22.39
N LYS A 10 20.32 -15.37 22.39
CA LYS A 10 18.91 -15.04 22.11
C LYS A 10 18.41 -13.98 23.09
N LEU A 11 17.92 -12.86 22.55
CA LEU A 11 17.31 -11.77 23.32
C LEU A 11 16.06 -12.28 24.06
N ASN A 12 15.91 -11.94 25.34
CA ASN A 12 14.71 -12.34 26.08
C ASN A 12 13.54 -11.37 25.83
N ARG A 13 12.32 -11.85 26.12
CA ARG A 13 11.05 -11.14 25.89
C ARG A 13 10.97 -9.73 26.49
N ARG A 14 11.65 -9.45 27.61
CA ARG A 14 11.69 -8.11 28.22
C ARG A 14 12.62 -7.16 27.47
N GLN A 15 13.73 -7.65 26.93
CA GLN A 15 14.63 -6.85 26.09
C GLN A 15 14.01 -6.57 24.72
N PHE A 16 13.22 -7.51 24.19
CA PHE A 16 12.42 -7.33 22.99
C PHE A 16 11.36 -6.23 23.16
N LEU A 17 10.55 -6.30 24.21
CA LEU A 17 9.52 -5.29 24.50
C LEU A 17 10.13 -3.92 24.83
N GLY A 18 11.29 -3.88 25.49
CA GLY A 18 12.01 -2.64 25.79
C GLY A 18 12.63 -1.96 24.56
N LYS A 19 12.97 -2.72 23.51
CA LYS A 19 13.40 -2.17 22.21
C LYS A 19 12.20 -1.79 21.33
N ALA A 20 11.13 -2.58 21.36
CA ALA A 20 9.86 -2.29 20.68
C ALA A 20 9.21 -0.98 21.17
N GLY A 21 9.37 -0.65 22.47
CA GLY A 21 8.86 0.61 23.03
C GLY A 21 9.65 1.87 22.65
N LYS A 22 10.84 1.74 22.04
CA LYS A 22 11.69 2.89 21.63
C LYS A 22 11.75 3.10 20.11
N LEU A 23 11.30 2.13 19.34
CA LEU A 23 11.23 2.20 17.87
C LEU A 23 9.75 2.25 17.52
N GLY A 24 9.24 3.44 17.17
CA GLY A 24 7.85 3.64 16.76
C GLY A 24 7.40 2.56 15.78
N GLY A 25 6.17 2.06 15.95
CA GLY A 25 5.65 0.82 15.33
C GLY A 25 5.83 0.69 13.81
N ALA A 26 6.05 1.81 13.12
CA ALA A 26 6.42 1.89 11.71
C ALA A 26 7.76 1.19 11.36
N VAL A 27 8.78 1.26 12.23
CA VAL A 27 10.09 0.59 12.01
C VAL A 27 10.03 -0.91 12.35
N PHE A 28 8.96 -1.35 13.02
CA PHE A 28 8.85 -2.72 13.49
C PHE A 28 8.47 -3.71 12.36
N LEU A 29 7.79 -3.24 11.31
CA LEU A 29 7.46 -4.09 10.15
C LEU A 29 8.68 -4.48 9.31
N SER A 30 9.68 -3.59 9.18
CA SER A 30 10.91 -3.90 8.44
C SER A 30 11.94 -4.67 9.28
N SER A 31 11.99 -4.42 10.59
CA SER A 31 13.05 -4.94 11.47
C SER A 31 12.73 -6.29 12.15
N LEU A 32 11.47 -6.76 12.11
CA LEU A 32 11.04 -8.05 12.68
C LEU A 32 11.11 -9.24 11.74
N ALA A 33 11.63 -9.09 10.52
CA ALA A 33 11.90 -10.22 9.65
C ALA A 33 13.02 -11.08 10.27
N GLY A 34 12.67 -12.00 11.17
CA GLY A 34 13.28 -13.32 11.10
C GLY A 34 13.15 -13.74 9.64
N LYS A 35 14.28 -13.95 8.96
CA LYS A 35 14.29 -14.23 7.52
C LYS A 35 13.42 -15.45 7.28
N ALA A 36 12.18 -15.24 6.84
CA ALA A 36 11.40 -16.28 6.22
C ALA A 36 12.24 -16.71 4.99
N LEU A 37 12.60 -17.99 4.94
CA LEU A 37 13.32 -18.53 3.80
C LEU A 37 12.26 -18.79 2.74
N ALA A 38 12.21 -17.92 1.76
CA ALA A 38 11.50 -18.12 0.50
C ALA A 38 12.30 -19.05 -0.42
N GLY A 39 11.62 -19.79 -1.29
CA GLY A 39 12.20 -20.57 -2.37
C GLY A 39 11.18 -20.88 -3.47
N ASP A 40 11.44 -21.92 -4.25
CA ASP A 40 10.64 -22.29 -5.43
C ASP A 40 9.16 -22.55 -5.15
N TRP A 41 8.82 -22.85 -3.88
CA TRP A 41 7.45 -23.12 -3.44
C TRP A 41 6.58 -21.86 -3.35
N GLU A 42 7.21 -20.70 -3.21
CA GLU A 42 6.56 -19.39 -3.13
C GLU A 42 6.19 -18.82 -4.51
N GLN A 43 6.60 -19.46 -5.60
CA GLN A 43 6.36 -19.03 -6.97
C GLN A 43 4.96 -19.39 -7.47
N GLY A 44 4.45 -18.60 -8.40
CA GLY A 44 3.29 -18.91 -9.22
C GLY A 44 3.57 -20.07 -10.17
N ARG A 45 2.52 -20.53 -10.88
CA ARG A 45 2.66 -21.58 -11.90
C ARG A 45 2.99 -21.04 -13.28
N GLU A 46 2.68 -19.77 -13.51
CA GLU A 46 2.94 -19.05 -14.74
C GLU A 46 4.21 -18.20 -14.56
N GLU A 47 4.93 -17.97 -15.65
CA GLU A 47 6.10 -17.09 -15.65
C GLU A 47 5.65 -15.64 -15.88
N PHE A 48 5.79 -14.79 -14.86
CA PHE A 48 5.41 -13.39 -14.93
C PHE A 48 6.59 -12.45 -15.18
N TRP A 49 7.83 -12.92 -15.03
CA TRP A 49 9.01 -12.09 -15.12
C TRP A 49 9.68 -12.22 -16.49
N THR A 50 10.17 -11.10 -17.01
CA THR A 50 11.00 -11.05 -18.21
C THR A 50 12.11 -10.04 -17.94
N ASP A 51 13.37 -10.49 -18.04
CA ASP A 51 14.56 -9.67 -17.79
C ASP A 51 14.53 -8.89 -16.45
N GLY A 52 13.97 -9.52 -15.41
CA GLY A 52 13.90 -8.94 -14.05
C GLY A 52 12.80 -7.91 -13.83
N THR A 53 11.92 -7.70 -14.82
CA THR A 53 10.71 -6.89 -14.71
C THR A 53 9.46 -7.72 -15.02
N PHE A 54 8.28 -7.13 -14.94
CA PHE A 54 7.01 -7.75 -15.29
C PHE A 54 6.10 -6.75 -16.01
N ARG A 55 5.06 -7.25 -16.66
CA ARG A 55 4.00 -6.45 -17.26
C ARG A 55 2.64 -7.08 -16.99
N GLN A 56 1.74 -6.34 -16.39
CA GLN A 56 0.38 -6.83 -16.17
C GLN A 56 -0.45 -6.68 -17.45
N HIS A 57 -0.93 -7.80 -17.98
CA HIS A 57 -1.71 -7.83 -19.23
C HIS A 57 -3.22 -7.95 -19.00
N THR A 58 -3.65 -8.02 -17.74
CA THR A 58 -5.04 -8.22 -17.34
C THR A 58 -5.76 -6.91 -17.02
N VAL A 59 -5.10 -5.76 -17.15
CA VAL A 59 -5.67 -4.43 -16.96
C VAL A 59 -5.34 -3.55 -18.16
N ASP A 60 -6.34 -2.84 -18.67
CA ASP A 60 -6.20 -1.76 -19.65
C ASP A 60 -6.73 -0.47 -19.01
N ALA A 61 -5.78 0.39 -18.64
CA ALA A 61 -6.01 1.68 -17.99
C ALA A 61 -5.88 2.86 -18.96
N SER A 62 -5.87 2.64 -20.28
CA SER A 62 -5.80 3.73 -21.27
C SER A 62 -6.96 4.73 -21.14
N ARG A 63 -8.11 4.22 -20.68
CA ARG A 63 -9.38 4.88 -20.32
C ARG A 63 -9.41 5.69 -19.01
N GLU A 64 -8.37 5.63 -18.18
CA GLU A 64 -8.51 5.94 -16.75
C GLU A 64 -8.89 7.39 -16.45
N ALA A 65 -8.43 8.33 -17.28
CA ALA A 65 -8.80 9.75 -17.17
C ALA A 65 -10.27 10.03 -17.51
N ASP A 66 -10.91 9.13 -18.29
CA ASP A 66 -12.35 9.18 -18.58
C ASP A 66 -13.18 8.48 -17.47
N GLY A 67 -12.54 8.01 -16.40
CA GLY A 67 -13.18 7.23 -15.35
C GLY A 67 -13.53 5.80 -15.77
N ILE A 68 -12.79 5.24 -16.75
CA ILE A 68 -13.07 3.90 -17.31
C ILE A 68 -11.81 3.04 -17.24
N ILE A 69 -11.95 1.83 -16.71
CA ILE A 69 -10.89 0.80 -16.70
C ILE A 69 -11.45 -0.47 -17.31
N ARG A 70 -10.64 -1.18 -18.09
CA ARG A 70 -10.98 -2.52 -18.56
C ARG A 70 -10.13 -3.56 -17.83
N ALA A 71 -10.73 -4.67 -17.47
CA ALA A 71 -10.05 -5.77 -16.79
C ALA A 71 -10.42 -7.11 -17.40
N LEU A 72 -9.46 -8.01 -17.50
CA LEU A 72 -9.67 -9.40 -17.90
C LEU A 72 -10.11 -10.19 -16.67
N ILE A 73 -11.39 -10.53 -16.61
CA ILE A 73 -11.99 -11.34 -15.54
C ILE A 73 -12.54 -12.61 -16.17
N ASP A 74 -12.12 -13.75 -15.66
CA ASP A 74 -12.61 -15.07 -16.09
C ASP A 74 -12.51 -15.28 -17.62
N GLY A 75 -11.45 -14.75 -18.23
CA GLY A 75 -11.18 -14.83 -19.67
C GLY A 75 -11.96 -13.82 -20.52
N THR A 76 -12.75 -12.92 -19.91
CA THR A 76 -13.54 -11.90 -20.61
C THR A 76 -13.06 -10.50 -20.23
N TRP A 77 -12.86 -9.64 -21.23
CA TRP A 77 -12.61 -8.22 -20.98
C TRP A 77 -13.91 -7.52 -20.62
N GLU A 78 -13.97 -6.98 -19.40
CA GLU A 78 -15.10 -6.20 -18.89
C GLU A 78 -14.69 -4.74 -18.68
N GLU A 79 -15.66 -3.83 -18.82
CA GLU A 79 -15.47 -2.40 -18.58
C GLU A 79 -16.05 -2.01 -17.21
N PHE A 80 -15.29 -1.23 -16.44
CA PHE A 80 -15.66 -0.74 -15.12
C PHE A 80 -15.60 0.79 -15.10
N SER A 81 -16.66 1.42 -14.63
CA SER A 81 -16.62 2.83 -14.26
C SER A 81 -15.96 2.98 -12.89
N THR A 82 -14.97 3.87 -12.80
CA THR A 82 -14.40 4.25 -11.52
C THR A 82 -15.32 5.23 -10.79
N ILE A 83 -15.24 5.25 -9.47
CA ILE A 83 -15.97 6.17 -8.61
C ILE A 83 -15.01 6.83 -7.65
N GLU A 84 -15.33 8.06 -7.26
CA GLU A 84 -14.58 8.78 -6.24
C GLU A 84 -14.88 8.20 -4.85
N LEU A 85 -13.86 8.21 -3.98
CA LEU A 85 -14.01 7.93 -2.56
C LEU A 85 -15.06 8.87 -1.95
N PRO A 86 -16.09 8.34 -1.27
CA PRO A 86 -17.16 9.17 -0.75
C PRO A 86 -16.66 10.02 0.43
N GLN A 87 -17.25 11.21 0.61
CA GLN A 87 -16.84 12.17 1.65
C GLN A 87 -16.68 11.54 3.06
N PRO A 88 -17.59 10.67 3.56
CA PRO A 88 -17.42 10.06 4.88
C PRO A 88 -16.16 9.18 5.00
N PHE A 89 -15.72 8.55 3.90
CA PHE A 89 -14.45 7.84 3.87
C PHE A 89 -13.29 8.83 3.95
N MET A 90 -13.32 9.88 3.13
CA MET A 90 -12.24 10.88 3.08
C MET A 90 -12.06 11.61 4.42
N ASP A 91 -13.15 12.02 5.06
CA ASP A 91 -13.12 12.67 6.38
C ASP A 91 -12.44 11.78 7.43
N TRP A 92 -12.85 10.51 7.49
CA TRP A 92 -12.25 9.53 8.40
C TRP A 92 -10.77 9.27 8.05
N ASN A 93 -10.46 9.16 6.76
CA ASN A 93 -9.11 8.85 6.29
C ASN A 93 -8.11 9.96 6.62
N LEU A 94 -8.45 11.20 6.26
CA LEU A 94 -7.59 12.37 6.48
C LEU A 94 -7.47 12.70 7.97
N THR A 95 -8.58 12.66 8.73
CA THR A 95 -8.54 12.89 10.18
C THR A 95 -7.61 11.90 10.86
N GLY A 96 -7.77 10.60 10.61
CA GLY A 96 -6.93 9.58 11.25
C GLY A 96 -5.45 9.69 10.85
N ARG A 97 -5.14 10.11 9.62
CA ARG A 97 -3.75 10.36 9.19
C ARG A 97 -3.15 11.56 9.91
N LEU A 98 -3.88 12.67 9.99
CA LEU A 98 -3.43 13.88 10.67
C LEU A 98 -3.21 13.63 12.17
N GLU A 99 -4.12 12.89 12.83
CA GLU A 99 -3.96 12.47 14.23
C GLU A 99 -2.69 11.63 14.44
N VAL A 100 -2.35 10.73 13.51
CA VAL A 100 -1.10 9.95 13.58
C VAL A 100 0.12 10.86 13.45
N LEU A 101 0.12 11.80 12.52
CA LEU A 101 1.23 12.73 12.33
C LEU A 101 1.42 13.65 13.54
N GLU A 102 0.32 14.15 14.13
CA GLU A 102 0.34 14.94 15.36
C GLU A 102 0.93 14.14 16.53
N ASN A 103 0.44 12.91 16.76
CA ASN A 103 0.95 12.03 17.82
C ASN A 103 2.45 11.78 17.67
N ILE A 104 2.92 11.53 16.45
CA ILE A 104 4.34 11.31 16.17
C ILE A 104 5.14 12.59 16.42
N SER A 105 4.62 13.75 16.03
CA SER A 105 5.24 15.06 16.31
C SER A 105 5.41 15.28 17.82
N MET A 106 4.37 15.04 18.62
CA MET A 106 4.42 15.12 20.09
C MET A 106 5.45 14.16 20.69
N MET A 107 5.54 12.94 20.15
CA MET A 107 6.53 11.95 20.61
C MET A 107 7.96 12.43 20.37
N PHE A 108 8.21 13.09 19.23
CA PHE A 108 9.53 13.66 18.91
C PHE A 108 9.85 14.93 19.71
N SER A 109 8.85 15.74 20.05
CA SER A 109 9.03 16.95 20.88
C SER A 109 9.19 16.63 22.37
N GLY A 110 8.78 15.44 22.81
CA GLY A 110 8.79 15.04 24.21
C GLY A 110 7.57 15.53 25.01
N GLU A 111 6.56 16.07 24.33
CA GLU A 111 5.32 16.58 24.93
C GLU A 111 4.30 15.48 25.26
N GLY A 112 4.59 14.23 24.88
CA GLY A 112 3.69 13.08 25.05
C GLY A 112 3.38 12.42 23.71
N GLY A 113 2.21 11.79 23.58
CA GLY A 113 1.78 11.14 22.34
C GLY A 113 1.69 9.62 22.45
N SER A 114 0.97 9.04 21.49
CA SER A 114 0.75 7.59 21.41
C SER A 114 1.45 7.00 20.20
N PRO A 115 2.03 5.78 20.31
CA PRO A 115 2.58 5.12 19.13
C PRO A 115 1.48 4.87 18.10
N PRO A 116 1.80 4.94 16.80
CA PRO A 116 0.82 4.73 15.75
C PRO A 116 0.22 3.33 15.85
N SER A 117 -1.09 3.26 15.65
CA SER A 117 -1.81 1.99 15.55
C SER A 117 -1.52 1.33 14.20
N LEU A 118 -1.52 -0.01 14.18
CA LEU A 118 -1.55 -0.75 12.91
C LEU A 118 -2.95 -0.77 12.29
N ALA A 119 -3.99 -0.52 13.10
CA ALA A 119 -5.36 -0.27 12.65
C ALA A 119 -5.54 1.21 12.22
N GLY A 120 -6.57 1.49 11.44
CA GLY A 120 -6.88 2.83 10.94
C GLY A 120 -6.70 2.97 9.42
N PRO A 121 -6.70 4.22 8.91
CA PRO A 121 -6.83 4.51 7.47
C PRO A 121 -5.57 4.26 6.63
N HIS A 122 -4.44 4.00 7.27
CA HIS A 122 -3.20 3.70 6.56
C HIS A 122 -3.06 2.24 6.16
N ASN A 123 -3.63 1.28 6.90
CA ASN A 123 -3.45 -0.14 6.62
C ASN A 123 -4.78 -0.82 6.30
N ALA A 124 -4.83 -1.51 5.16
CA ALA A 124 -5.96 -2.35 4.79
C ALA A 124 -5.53 -3.81 4.67
N ALA A 125 -6.40 -4.74 5.06
CA ALA A 125 -6.33 -6.11 4.61
C ALA A 125 -6.77 -6.15 3.14
N MET A 126 -5.82 -6.38 2.25
CA MET A 126 -6.07 -6.53 0.82
C MET A 126 -6.39 -7.99 0.51
N ALA A 127 -7.66 -8.24 0.21
CA ALA A 127 -8.15 -9.51 -0.31
C ALA A 127 -7.95 -9.55 -1.82
N THR A 128 -7.35 -10.64 -2.29
CA THR A 128 -7.20 -10.96 -3.71
C THR A 128 -7.46 -12.44 -3.94
N TRP A 129 -7.78 -12.79 -5.18
CA TRP A 129 -7.88 -14.18 -5.63
C TRP A 129 -7.52 -14.22 -7.12
N GLY A 130 -6.96 -15.33 -7.58
CA GLY A 130 -6.48 -15.47 -8.95
C GLY A 130 -5.68 -16.76 -9.06
N GLY A 131 -4.37 -16.64 -9.08
CA GLY A 131 -3.46 -17.78 -9.19
C GLY A 131 -3.16 -18.48 -7.87
N SER A 132 -2.52 -19.65 -7.99
CA SER A 132 -2.02 -20.43 -6.86
C SER A 132 -0.50 -20.33 -6.77
N ARG A 133 0.03 -20.14 -5.56
CA ARG A 133 1.42 -20.48 -5.27
C ARG A 133 1.64 -21.99 -5.33
N ALA A 134 2.86 -22.43 -5.64
CA ALA A 134 3.19 -23.85 -5.67
C ALA A 134 2.99 -24.56 -4.31
N ASP A 135 3.08 -23.83 -3.20
CA ASP A 135 2.87 -24.34 -1.84
C ASP A 135 1.41 -24.36 -1.36
N SER A 136 0.47 -23.84 -2.14
CA SER A 136 -0.93 -23.71 -1.74
C SER A 136 -1.89 -24.20 -2.82
N ARG A 137 -2.93 -24.92 -2.39
CA ARG A 137 -4.07 -25.24 -3.25
C ARG A 137 -5.15 -24.15 -3.24
N LEU A 138 -5.06 -23.20 -2.31
CA LEU A 138 -6.01 -22.11 -2.16
C LEU A 138 -5.45 -20.89 -2.89
N GLU A 139 -6.31 -20.26 -3.69
CA GLU A 139 -5.99 -19.10 -4.53
C GLU A 139 -6.35 -17.77 -3.84
N ILE A 140 -7.15 -17.82 -2.77
CA ILE A 140 -7.49 -16.64 -1.98
C ILE A 140 -6.31 -16.21 -1.11
N ASN A 141 -6.05 -14.91 -1.08
CA ASN A 141 -5.03 -14.30 -0.24
C ASN A 141 -5.61 -13.11 0.53
N ASN A 142 -5.10 -12.89 1.75
CA ASN A 142 -5.30 -11.66 2.50
C ASN A 142 -3.93 -11.17 2.99
N ALA A 143 -3.52 -9.98 2.55
CA ALA A 143 -2.27 -9.38 2.99
C ALA A 143 -2.52 -7.95 3.47
N PHE A 144 -2.02 -7.61 4.66
CA PHE A 144 -2.02 -6.23 5.12
C PHE A 144 -1.06 -5.39 4.28
N LYS A 145 -1.53 -4.27 3.75
CA LYS A 145 -0.73 -3.32 3.00
C LYS A 145 -0.92 -1.90 3.52
N GLY A 146 0.18 -1.16 3.50
CA GLY A 146 0.15 0.29 3.65
C GLY A 146 -0.50 0.91 2.41
N MET A 147 -1.65 1.52 2.60
CA MET A 147 -2.41 2.23 1.59
C MET A 147 -2.13 3.73 1.68
N GLY A 148 -1.93 4.37 0.54
CA GLY A 148 -1.85 5.82 0.36
C GLY A 148 -3.05 6.33 -0.45
N LEU A 149 -3.27 7.65 -0.37
CA LEU A 149 -4.14 8.37 -1.28
C LEU A 149 -3.35 8.70 -2.55
N CYS A 150 -3.96 8.50 -3.72
CA CYS A 150 -3.33 8.80 -4.99
C CYS A 150 -3.22 10.33 -5.15
N PRO A 151 -2.06 10.90 -5.49
CA PRO A 151 -1.94 12.33 -5.74
C PRO A 151 -2.65 12.72 -7.05
N GLU A 152 -3.26 13.89 -7.08
CA GLU A 152 -3.98 14.41 -8.26
C GLU A 152 -3.00 14.65 -9.42
N ARG A 153 -3.45 14.38 -10.66
CA ARG A 153 -2.59 14.43 -11.85
C ARG A 153 -1.94 15.78 -12.05
N SER A 154 -2.66 16.86 -11.77
CA SER A 154 -2.15 18.21 -11.98
C SER A 154 -1.05 18.63 -11.01
N VAL A 155 -0.93 17.97 -9.84
CA VAL A 155 0.00 18.37 -8.78
C VAL A 155 1.11 17.36 -8.52
N ILE A 156 0.97 16.11 -8.97
CA ILE A 156 1.88 15.01 -8.63
C ILE A 156 3.36 15.33 -8.87
N LYS A 157 3.71 16.00 -9.97
CA LYS A 157 5.10 16.37 -10.29
C LYS A 157 5.67 17.40 -9.32
N GLU A 158 4.84 18.36 -8.88
CA GLU A 158 5.22 19.33 -7.87
C GLU A 158 5.43 18.65 -6.51
N LEU A 159 4.53 17.73 -6.14
CA LEU A 159 4.65 16.96 -4.90
C LEU A 159 5.93 16.11 -4.86
N ILE A 160 6.25 15.43 -5.98
CA ILE A 160 7.50 14.67 -6.14
C ILE A 160 8.71 15.59 -5.95
N ALA A 161 8.81 16.69 -6.71
CA ALA A 161 9.92 17.62 -6.61
C ALA A 161 10.09 18.17 -5.18
N ARG A 162 8.97 18.48 -4.50
CA ARG A 162 8.99 18.95 -3.12
C ARG A 162 9.51 17.89 -2.16
N MET A 163 9.13 16.63 -2.33
CA MET A 163 9.67 15.54 -1.52
C MET A 163 11.18 15.36 -1.73
N GLU A 164 11.69 15.48 -2.97
CA GLU A 164 13.12 15.37 -3.28
C GLU A 164 13.94 16.40 -2.51
N GLU A 165 13.50 17.66 -2.49
CA GLU A 165 14.15 18.73 -1.71
C GLU A 165 14.21 18.39 -0.22
N LEU A 166 13.12 17.85 0.32
CA LEU A 166 12.96 17.52 1.74
C LEU A 166 13.74 16.26 2.17
N MET A 167 14.16 15.40 1.24
CA MET A 167 14.98 14.21 1.54
C MET A 167 16.35 14.56 2.14
N SER A 168 16.87 15.75 1.85
CA SER A 168 18.10 16.26 2.48
C SER A 168 17.87 16.91 3.86
N GLY A 169 16.61 17.23 4.17
CA GLY A 169 16.20 17.90 5.41
C GLY A 169 15.99 16.95 6.59
N GLY A 170 15.81 17.51 7.78
CA GLY A 170 15.46 16.77 9.00
C GLY A 170 13.99 16.32 9.04
N MET A 171 13.62 15.54 10.06
CA MET A 171 12.27 15.00 10.21
C MET A 171 11.17 16.08 10.35
N GLY A 172 11.47 17.23 10.97
CA GLY A 172 10.50 18.31 11.19
C GLY A 172 9.89 18.85 9.88
N PRO A 173 10.69 19.37 8.93
CA PRO A 173 10.19 19.80 7.62
C PRO A 173 9.41 18.73 6.85
N ARG A 174 9.84 17.46 6.93
CA ARG A 174 9.12 16.33 6.30
C ARG A 174 7.75 16.11 6.92
N MET A 175 7.67 16.18 8.26
CA MET A 175 6.42 16.03 8.99
C MET A 175 5.44 17.16 8.65
N GLN A 176 5.92 18.41 8.63
CA GLN A 176 5.08 19.55 8.25
C GLN A 176 4.53 19.41 6.82
N TYR A 177 5.37 19.00 5.88
CA TYR A 177 4.94 18.74 4.51
C TYR A 177 3.83 17.67 4.44
N LEU A 178 3.96 16.57 5.19
CA LEU A 178 2.91 15.55 5.25
C LEU A 178 1.62 16.09 5.86
N ILE A 179 1.70 16.90 6.91
CA ILE A 179 0.53 17.57 7.51
C ILE A 179 -0.15 18.45 6.47
N ASP A 180 0.60 19.30 5.76
CA ASP A 180 0.05 20.19 4.73
C ASP A 180 -0.60 19.40 3.60
N LEU A 181 0.06 18.33 3.13
CA LEU A 181 -0.42 17.42 2.10
C LEU A 181 -1.77 16.77 2.48
N TYR A 182 -1.89 16.23 3.70
CA TYR A 182 -3.13 15.58 4.15
C TYR A 182 -4.20 16.56 4.66
N SER A 183 -3.89 17.85 4.80
CA SER A 183 -4.87 18.86 5.23
C SER A 183 -5.79 19.33 4.10
N ASP A 184 -5.47 19.02 2.84
CA ASP A 184 -6.26 19.40 1.67
C ASP A 184 -6.55 18.18 0.78
N ALA A 185 -7.83 17.81 0.70
CA ALA A 185 -8.29 16.70 -0.11
C ALA A 185 -8.08 16.91 -1.61
N SER A 186 -7.96 18.17 -2.07
CA SER A 186 -7.73 18.50 -3.49
C SER A 186 -6.35 18.11 -4.00
N ASN A 187 -5.43 17.73 -3.10
CA ASN A 187 -4.14 17.14 -3.47
C ASN A 187 -4.27 15.74 -4.05
N PHE A 188 -5.43 15.09 -3.97
CA PHE A 188 -5.60 13.66 -4.26
C PHE A 188 -6.63 13.36 -5.35
N ASP A 189 -6.28 12.40 -6.22
CA ASP A 189 -7.20 11.71 -7.11
C ASP A 189 -8.02 10.72 -6.28
N LEU A 190 -9.31 11.03 -6.13
CA LEU A 190 -10.22 10.27 -5.28
C LEU A 190 -10.72 8.98 -5.94
N ALA A 191 -10.42 8.74 -7.21
CA ALA A 191 -10.82 7.51 -7.91
C ALA A 191 -9.80 6.37 -7.74
N LYS A 192 -8.69 6.60 -7.04
CA LYS A 192 -7.60 5.63 -6.89
C LYS A 192 -7.04 5.58 -5.46
N MET A 193 -6.71 4.37 -5.01
CA MET A 193 -5.84 4.16 -3.85
C MET A 193 -4.52 3.53 -4.30
N ILE A 194 -3.43 3.82 -3.59
CA ILE A 194 -2.08 3.39 -3.99
C ILE A 194 -1.40 2.58 -2.90
N SER A 195 -0.56 1.63 -3.28
CA SER A 195 0.30 0.83 -2.39
C SER A 195 1.58 0.44 -3.13
N LEU A 196 2.55 -0.14 -2.41
CA LEU A 196 3.72 -0.77 -3.01
C LEU A 196 3.61 -2.30 -2.95
N GLU A 197 4.15 -2.97 -3.97
CA GLU A 197 4.48 -4.38 -3.96
C GLU A 197 5.98 -4.51 -3.61
N LEU A 198 6.25 -4.63 -2.30
CA LEU A 198 7.61 -4.52 -1.74
C LEU A 198 8.43 -5.79 -1.84
N TYR A 199 7.78 -6.94 -1.95
CA TYR A 199 8.47 -8.22 -1.71
C TYR A 199 8.61 -9.05 -2.97
N SER A 200 7.76 -8.87 -3.98
CA SER A 200 7.84 -9.67 -5.20
C SER A 200 9.12 -9.36 -6.00
N THR A 201 9.86 -10.41 -6.33
CA THR A 201 11.07 -10.43 -7.17
C THR A 201 11.01 -11.66 -8.07
N PRO A 202 11.89 -11.77 -9.09
CA PRO A 202 11.96 -12.99 -9.91
C PRO A 202 12.17 -14.27 -9.09
N GLU A 203 12.82 -14.17 -7.92
CA GLU A 203 13.10 -15.31 -7.04
C GLU A 203 12.05 -15.55 -5.96
N PHE A 204 11.08 -14.65 -5.78
CA PHE A 204 10.01 -14.80 -4.80
C PHE A 204 8.78 -13.98 -5.20
N GLU A 205 7.63 -14.61 -5.27
CA GLU A 205 6.38 -13.92 -5.58
C GLU A 205 5.46 -13.87 -4.36
N THR A 206 4.92 -12.67 -4.06
CA THR A 206 3.83 -12.63 -3.11
C THR A 206 2.58 -13.21 -3.73
N HIS A 207 1.70 -13.80 -2.91
CA HIS A 207 0.42 -14.27 -3.40
C HIS A 207 -0.48 -13.12 -3.88
N THR A 208 -0.26 -11.89 -3.40
CA THR A 208 -0.93 -10.71 -3.98
C THR A 208 -0.50 -10.48 -5.41
N PHE A 209 0.81 -10.48 -5.68
CA PHE A 209 1.36 -10.28 -7.01
C PHE A 209 0.79 -11.30 -7.99
N ILE A 210 0.90 -12.60 -7.68
CA ILE A 210 0.35 -13.70 -8.50
C ILE A 210 -1.14 -13.47 -8.77
N ASN A 211 -1.93 -13.18 -7.73
CA ASN A 211 -3.36 -12.99 -7.89
C ASN A 211 -3.68 -11.81 -8.79
N LEU A 212 -3.04 -10.65 -8.61
CA LEU A 212 -3.31 -9.47 -9.43
C LEU A 212 -2.82 -9.64 -10.88
N MET A 213 -1.71 -10.35 -11.10
CA MET A 213 -1.24 -10.67 -12.45
C MET A 213 -2.29 -11.48 -13.23
N GLU A 214 -2.94 -12.45 -12.59
CA GLU A 214 -3.96 -13.30 -13.23
C GLU A 214 -5.38 -12.72 -13.23
N ARG A 215 -5.81 -12.15 -12.11
CA ARG A 215 -7.16 -11.59 -11.90
C ARG A 215 -7.06 -10.30 -11.09
N PRO A 216 -7.23 -9.13 -11.72
CA PRO A 216 -6.91 -7.86 -11.09
C PRO A 216 -8.01 -7.38 -10.12
N THR A 217 -8.91 -8.25 -9.64
CA THR A 217 -9.95 -7.84 -8.69
C THR A 217 -9.42 -7.81 -7.26
N THR A 218 -9.76 -6.78 -6.50
CA THR A 218 -9.36 -6.67 -5.10
C THR A 218 -10.42 -6.02 -4.21
N SER A 219 -10.37 -6.35 -2.93
CA SER A 219 -11.12 -5.68 -1.86
C SER A 219 -10.16 -5.29 -0.72
N LEU A 220 -10.25 -4.05 -0.27
CA LEU A 220 -9.46 -3.47 0.80
C LEU A 220 -10.36 -3.26 2.02
N VAL A 221 -10.12 -3.98 3.12
CA VAL A 221 -10.87 -3.81 4.37
C VAL A 221 -9.99 -3.11 5.40
N PHE A 222 -10.47 -1.98 5.90
CA PHE A 222 -9.78 -1.22 6.94
C PHE A 222 -10.29 -1.60 8.33
N LEU A 223 -9.41 -2.08 9.20
CA LEU A 223 -9.76 -2.38 10.58
C LEU A 223 -9.66 -1.11 11.42
N ASP A 224 -10.79 -0.64 11.94
CA ASP A 224 -10.89 0.45 12.92
C ASP A 224 -12.32 0.53 13.50
N SER A 225 -12.55 1.41 14.47
CA SER A 225 -13.85 1.73 15.07
C SER A 225 -14.87 2.22 14.03
N LYS A 226 -14.43 2.97 13.02
CA LYS A 226 -15.12 3.17 11.73
C LYS A 226 -14.40 2.33 10.69
N SER A 227 -15.12 1.48 9.96
CA SER A 227 -14.50 0.54 9.04
C SER A 227 -15.14 0.66 7.67
N TYR A 228 -14.30 0.63 6.63
CA TYR A 228 -14.73 0.68 5.25
C TYR A 228 -14.16 -0.49 4.48
N GLU A 229 -14.88 -0.89 3.43
CA GLU A 229 -14.38 -1.75 2.38
C GLU A 229 -14.35 -0.99 1.06
N VAL A 230 -13.20 -0.97 0.41
CA VAL A 230 -13.00 -0.36 -0.91
C VAL A 230 -12.71 -1.48 -1.90
N ARG A 231 -13.55 -1.63 -2.92
CA ARG A 231 -13.36 -2.61 -4.00
C ARG A 231 -12.86 -1.91 -5.25
N GLY A 232 -12.05 -2.62 -6.01
CA GLY A 232 -11.49 -2.06 -7.23
C GLY A 232 -10.77 -3.07 -8.11
N ILE A 233 -10.20 -2.52 -9.18
CA ILE A 233 -9.28 -3.19 -10.08
C ILE A 233 -7.86 -2.79 -9.69
N GLY A 234 -7.05 -3.74 -9.21
CA GLY A 234 -5.65 -3.55 -8.88
C GLY A 234 -4.75 -3.65 -10.11
N GLN A 235 -4.18 -2.52 -10.49
CA GLN A 235 -3.16 -2.42 -11.53
C GLN A 235 -1.76 -2.51 -10.90
N LEU A 236 -0.96 -3.48 -11.35
CA LEU A 236 0.46 -3.57 -11.00
C LEU A 236 1.27 -2.80 -12.03
N VAL A 237 2.13 -1.88 -11.56
CA VAL A 237 2.99 -1.05 -12.42
C VAL A 237 4.43 -1.23 -11.98
N ALA A 238 5.24 -1.84 -12.84
CA ALA A 238 6.68 -1.95 -12.63
C ALA A 238 7.35 -0.57 -12.79
N PRO A 239 8.40 -0.25 -12.02
CA PRO A 239 9.11 1.01 -12.20
C PRO A 239 9.68 1.15 -13.62
N GLY A 240 9.33 2.24 -14.30
CA GLY A 240 9.82 2.52 -15.66
C GLY A 240 9.05 1.81 -16.78
N ASP A 241 7.89 1.20 -16.50
CA ASP A 241 7.00 0.68 -17.54
C ASP A 241 6.40 1.82 -18.37
N THR A 242 7.03 2.16 -19.49
CA THR A 242 6.62 3.28 -20.34
C THR A 242 5.24 3.11 -20.98
N GLU A 243 4.77 1.87 -21.16
CA GLU A 243 3.45 1.63 -21.74
C GLU A 243 2.32 1.71 -20.68
N ALA A 244 2.65 1.75 -19.37
CA ALA A 244 1.66 2.05 -18.32
C ALA A 244 1.20 3.52 -18.34
N GLY A 245 1.94 4.39 -19.05
CA GLY A 245 1.67 5.82 -19.18
C GLY A 245 2.37 6.66 -18.11
N ASP A 246 2.59 7.94 -18.43
CA ASP A 246 3.37 8.86 -17.60
C ASP A 246 2.80 9.01 -16.20
N TYR A 247 1.47 9.16 -16.07
CA TYR A 247 0.84 9.36 -14.77
C TYR A 247 0.97 8.13 -13.86
N ALA A 248 0.85 6.91 -14.41
CA ALA A 248 1.05 5.70 -13.64
C ALA A 248 2.50 5.59 -13.12
N ASN A 249 3.49 5.98 -13.93
CA ASN A 249 4.90 6.02 -13.50
C ASN A 249 5.16 7.11 -12.45
N ASP A 250 4.55 8.29 -12.61
CA ASP A 250 4.63 9.36 -11.62
C ASP A 250 4.01 8.87 -10.28
N ILE A 251 2.89 8.13 -10.32
CA ILE A 251 2.29 7.51 -9.11
C ILE A 251 3.25 6.52 -8.45
N VAL A 252 3.89 5.64 -9.21
CA VAL A 252 4.88 4.69 -8.66
C VAL A 252 6.02 5.44 -7.98
N THR A 253 6.53 6.50 -8.63
CA THR A 253 7.61 7.34 -8.10
C THR A 253 7.17 8.03 -6.81
N TYR A 254 6.03 8.72 -6.84
CA TYR A 254 5.45 9.37 -5.67
C TYR A 254 5.25 8.40 -4.50
N THR A 255 4.72 7.20 -4.76
CA THR A 255 4.44 6.21 -3.70
C THR A 255 5.73 5.75 -3.02
N ASN A 256 6.78 5.46 -3.80
CA ASN A 256 8.11 5.11 -3.28
C ASN A 256 8.74 6.26 -2.47
N MET A 257 8.57 7.49 -2.94
CA MET A 257 9.08 8.68 -2.27
C MET A 257 8.34 8.97 -0.97
N ALA A 258 7.01 8.89 -0.96
CA ALA A 258 6.19 9.10 0.24
C ALA A 258 6.57 8.09 1.33
N HIS A 259 6.80 6.82 0.95
CA HIS A 259 7.33 5.82 1.88
C HIS A 259 8.73 6.20 2.38
N THR A 260 9.64 6.57 1.47
CA THR A 260 11.02 6.96 1.81
C THR A 260 11.08 8.18 2.74
N LEU A 261 10.19 9.14 2.54
CA LEU A 261 10.13 10.38 3.30
C LEU A 261 9.91 10.09 4.79
N PHE A 262 9.12 9.05 5.08
CA PHE A 262 8.72 8.67 6.43
C PHE A 262 9.59 7.56 7.04
N HIS A 263 9.99 6.55 6.25
CA HIS A 263 10.67 5.35 6.73
C HIS A 263 12.18 5.30 6.45
N GLY A 264 12.70 6.24 5.64
CA GLY A 264 14.09 6.25 5.17
C GLY A 264 14.26 5.59 3.81
N GLU A 265 15.48 5.69 3.26
CA GLU A 265 15.79 5.34 1.88
C GLU A 265 15.60 3.85 1.58
N PHE A 266 14.89 3.57 0.49
CA PHE A 266 14.82 2.25 -0.10
C PHE A 266 16.02 1.97 -1.00
N PRO A 267 16.49 0.71 -1.08
CA PRO A 267 17.62 0.35 -1.94
C PRO A 267 17.29 0.40 -3.45
N LYS A 268 16.00 0.48 -3.80
CA LYS A 268 15.49 0.56 -5.17
C LYS A 268 14.06 1.09 -5.17
N LEU A 269 13.52 1.42 -6.35
CA LEU A 269 12.09 1.60 -6.54
C LEU A 269 11.40 0.24 -6.56
N TYR A 270 10.25 0.16 -5.89
CA TYR A 270 9.35 -0.98 -5.88
C TYR A 270 8.17 -0.74 -6.81
N ALA A 271 7.58 -1.83 -7.30
CA ALA A 271 6.37 -1.75 -8.11
C ALA A 271 5.23 -1.11 -7.33
N GLY A 272 4.40 -0.34 -8.03
CA GLY A 272 3.17 0.23 -7.49
C GLY A 272 1.99 -0.72 -7.69
N ILE A 273 1.06 -0.67 -6.74
CA ILE A 273 -0.29 -1.21 -6.86
C ILE A 273 -1.22 0.00 -6.90
N LEU A 274 -1.89 0.22 -8.02
CA LEU A 274 -2.89 1.26 -8.22
C LEU A 274 -4.27 0.60 -8.20
N VAL A 275 -5.06 0.84 -7.16
CA VAL A 275 -6.42 0.31 -7.04
C VAL A 275 -7.40 1.32 -7.60
N HIS A 276 -7.90 1.05 -8.79
CA HIS A 276 -8.97 1.82 -9.43
C HIS A 276 -10.30 1.48 -8.78
N ILE A 277 -10.93 2.46 -8.14
CA ILE A 277 -12.02 2.23 -7.20
C ILE A 277 -13.33 2.06 -7.95
N THR A 278 -14.05 0.97 -7.68
CA THR A 278 -15.35 0.66 -8.33
C THR A 278 -16.52 0.65 -7.36
N ALA A 279 -16.26 0.45 -6.07
CA ALA A 279 -17.28 0.54 -5.03
C ALA A 279 -16.68 0.76 -3.63
N VAL A 280 -17.44 1.41 -2.76
CA VAL A 280 -17.13 1.58 -1.34
C VAL A 280 -18.32 1.12 -0.49
N PHE A 281 -18.03 0.42 0.60
CA PHE A 281 -18.99 -0.12 1.56
C PHE A 281 -18.65 0.37 2.98
N ASP A 282 -19.68 0.63 3.78
CA ASP A 282 -19.54 0.88 5.21
C ASP A 282 -19.55 -0.46 5.96
N ASN A 283 -18.37 -0.88 6.42
CA ASN A 283 -18.15 -2.09 7.19
C ASN A 283 -18.05 -1.81 8.70
N THR A 284 -18.45 -0.62 9.16
CA THR A 284 -18.36 -0.22 10.57
C THR A 284 -19.07 -1.24 11.47
N PRO A 285 -18.36 -1.84 12.45
CA PRO A 285 -18.95 -2.81 13.36
C PRO A 285 -20.17 -2.24 14.09
N GLY A 286 -21.29 -2.95 14.01
CA GLY A 286 -22.56 -2.58 14.66
C GLY A 286 -23.47 -1.65 13.86
N THR A 287 -22.93 -0.76 13.01
CA THR A 287 -23.75 0.24 12.28
C THR A 287 -23.71 0.12 10.77
N GLY A 288 -22.55 -0.15 10.17
CA GLY A 288 -22.36 -0.14 8.72
C GLY A 288 -22.95 -1.36 8.00
N ARG A 289 -22.81 -2.54 8.62
CA ARG A 289 -23.35 -3.84 8.14
C ARG A 289 -22.91 -4.24 6.72
N GLY A 290 -21.87 -3.63 6.16
CA GLY A 290 -21.39 -3.89 4.80
C GLY A 290 -22.33 -3.36 3.73
N VAL A 291 -23.01 -2.26 3.99
CA VAL A 291 -23.88 -1.60 3.00
C VAL A 291 -23.01 -0.81 2.03
N ARG A 292 -23.31 -0.94 0.74
CA ARG A 292 -22.67 -0.13 -0.31
C ARG A 292 -23.05 1.34 -0.12
N ILE A 293 -22.06 2.21 -0.04
CA ILE A 293 -22.22 3.65 0.06
C ILE A 293 -21.81 4.39 -1.22
N ALA A 294 -21.03 3.74 -2.10
CA ALA A 294 -20.71 4.25 -3.43
C ALA A 294 -20.47 3.09 -4.44
N PRO A 295 -20.94 3.18 -5.69
CA PRO A 295 -22.00 4.09 -6.13
C PRO A 295 -23.32 3.77 -5.39
N PRO A 296 -24.23 4.75 -5.22
CA PRO A 296 -25.53 4.51 -4.62
C PRO A 296 -26.31 3.46 -5.44
N LEU A 297 -26.99 2.53 -4.75
CA LEU A 297 -27.92 1.62 -5.41
C LEU A 297 -29.12 2.44 -5.90
N VAL A 298 -29.34 2.44 -7.21
CA VAL A 298 -30.54 3.03 -7.85
C VAL A 298 -31.77 2.18 -7.53
#